data_AF-A0A7X9AD05-F1
#
_entry.id   AF-A0A7X9AD05-F1
#
_cell.length_a   1.000
_cell.length_b   1.000
_cell.length_c   1.000
_cell.angle_alpha   90.00
_cell.angle_beta   90.00
_cell.angle_gamma   90.00
#
_symmetry.space_group_name_H-M   'P 1'
#
loop_
_entity.id
_entity.type
_entity.pdbx_description
1 polymer ?
#
loop_
_entity_poly.entity_id
_entity_poly.type
_entity_poly.pdbx_seq_one_letter_code
_entity_poly.pdbx_strand_id
1 'polypeptide(L)'
;MKNRILVLLLICAVFSTLTAAPSPAQIPMDSPIYQEMDTLFRLVGLPLPSASRPWNTNEAVKMLTMIPTDSPYEELRTIIEERLGPDNLTDQSFSWRFTPTINLEGYLHTNPTDFKTYQDWNRSYDDRKPMVDLDFAFQYGSTVYFSTSAQVAIGAFSEKHDSSDEYPGPIGALFDKDEVIL
;
A
#
# COMPACT_ATOMS: atom_id res chain seq x y z
N MET A 1 3.33 -34.31 11.28
CA MET A 1 4.30 -33.27 10.85
C MET A 1 4.44 -33.18 9.34
N LYS A 2 4.69 -34.30 8.63
CA LYS A 2 4.79 -34.36 7.16
C LYS A 2 3.60 -33.73 6.39
N ASN A 3 2.37 -33.97 6.85
CA ASN A 3 1.16 -33.40 6.24
C ASN A 3 1.01 -31.88 6.50
N ARG A 4 1.55 -31.35 7.61
CA ARG A 4 1.51 -29.92 7.92
C ARG A 4 2.50 -29.13 7.07
N ILE A 5 3.67 -29.70 6.82
CA ILE A 5 4.69 -29.13 5.93
C ILE A 5 4.20 -29.13 4.48
N LEU A 6 3.53 -30.21 4.05
CA LEU A 6 2.91 -30.29 2.73
C LEU A 6 1.84 -29.21 2.54
N VAL A 7 0.97 -29.00 3.54
CA VAL A 7 -0.06 -27.96 3.50
C VAL A 7 0.56 -26.56 3.46
N LEU A 8 1.60 -26.28 4.26
CA LEU A 8 2.35 -25.02 4.22
C LEU A 8 2.99 -24.75 2.85
N LEU A 9 3.61 -25.77 2.24
CA LEU A 9 4.18 -25.66 0.89
C LEU A 9 3.13 -25.39 -0.17
N LEU A 10 1.95 -26.00 -0.04
CA LEU A 10 0.84 -25.83 -0.99
C LEU A 10 0.22 -24.43 -0.87
N ILE A 11 0.11 -23.89 0.36
CA ILE A 11 -0.29 -22.50 0.60
C ILE A 11 0.73 -21.54 -0.03
N CYS A 12 2.03 -21.73 0.22
CA CYS A 12 3.06 -20.87 -0.38
C CYS A 12 3.09 -20.95 -1.91
N ALA A 13 2.85 -22.12 -2.50
CA ALA A 13 2.77 -22.30 -3.95
C ALA A 13 1.57 -21.57 -4.56
N VAL A 14 0.40 -21.62 -3.92
CA VAL A 14 -0.79 -20.86 -4.36
C VAL A 14 -0.57 -19.36 -4.22
N PHE A 15 0.05 -18.88 -3.15
CA PHE A 15 0.38 -17.46 -2.98
C PHE A 15 1.40 -16.95 -4.01
N SER A 16 2.28 -17.81 -4.53
CA SER A 16 3.30 -17.40 -5.51
C SER A 16 2.74 -17.07 -6.90
N THR A 17 1.59 -17.65 -7.28
CA THR A 17 0.93 -17.38 -8.57
C THR A 17 0.04 -16.14 -8.54
N LEU A 18 -0.13 -15.52 -7.38
CA LEU A 18 -1.01 -14.38 -7.16
C LEU A 18 -0.33 -13.02 -7.48
N THR A 19 0.89 -13.00 -8.01
CA THR A 19 1.71 -11.78 -8.11
C THR A 19 1.68 -11.07 -9.47
N ALA A 20 0.94 -11.59 -10.46
CA ALA A 20 0.98 -11.09 -11.85
C ALA A 20 -0.40 -10.84 -12.47
N ALA A 21 -1.32 -10.21 -11.73
CA ALA A 21 -2.53 -9.64 -12.33
C ALA A 21 -2.35 -8.13 -12.52
N PRO A 22 -2.87 -7.54 -13.61
CA PRO A 22 -2.96 -6.10 -13.71
C PRO A 22 -3.71 -5.57 -12.49
N SER A 23 -3.24 -4.43 -12.01
CA SER A 23 -3.63 -3.89 -10.72
C SER A 23 -4.60 -2.74 -10.93
N PRO A 24 -5.82 -2.79 -10.38
CA PRO A 24 -6.71 -1.65 -10.30
C PRO A 24 -6.26 -0.72 -9.17
N ALA A 25 -4.99 -0.32 -9.17
CA ALA A 25 -4.45 0.59 -8.19
C ALA A 25 -5.10 1.97 -8.41
N GLN A 26 -5.57 2.58 -7.32
CA GLN A 26 -5.79 4.02 -7.32
C GLN A 26 -4.44 4.71 -7.46
N ILE A 27 -4.36 5.67 -8.37
CA ILE A 27 -3.14 6.44 -8.59
C ILE A 27 -3.04 7.46 -7.44
N PRO A 28 -1.95 7.43 -6.63
CA PRO A 28 -1.73 8.36 -5.54
C PRO A 28 -1.78 9.81 -6.03
N MET A 29 -2.37 10.73 -5.24
CA MET A 29 -2.62 12.12 -5.65
C MET A 29 -1.34 12.92 -5.96
N ASP A 30 -0.22 12.51 -5.37
CA ASP A 30 1.12 13.05 -5.59
C ASP A 30 1.84 12.50 -6.83
N SER A 31 1.21 11.57 -7.56
CA SER A 31 1.78 10.97 -8.77
C SER A 31 1.97 12.00 -9.89
N PRO A 32 3.12 12.01 -10.59
CA PRO A 32 3.37 12.91 -11.71
C PRO A 32 2.46 12.63 -12.91
N ILE A 33 1.84 11.44 -12.98
CA ILE A 33 0.94 11.02 -14.06
C ILE A 33 -0.16 12.04 -14.32
N TYR A 34 -0.68 12.70 -13.28
CA TYR A 34 -1.73 13.71 -13.44
C TYR A 34 -1.26 14.92 -14.26
N GLN A 35 -0.05 15.40 -13.99
CA GLN A 35 0.53 16.55 -14.69
C GLN A 35 1.00 16.15 -16.10
N GLU A 36 1.62 14.97 -16.22
CA GLU A 36 2.05 14.41 -17.50
C GLU A 36 0.85 14.21 -18.44
N MET A 37 -0.28 13.70 -17.91
CA MET A 37 -1.51 13.53 -18.68
C MET A 37 -2.16 14.84 -19.10
N ASP A 38 -2.29 15.79 -18.17
CA ASP A 38 -2.80 17.13 -18.52
C ASP A 38 -1.95 17.80 -19.60
N THR A 39 -0.62 17.63 -19.51
CA THR A 39 0.33 18.17 -20.47
C THR A 39 0.15 17.52 -21.84
N LEU A 40 0.08 16.19 -21.89
CA LEU A 40 -0.10 15.45 -23.15
C LEU A 40 -1.41 15.83 -23.84
N PHE A 41 -2.52 15.92 -23.10
CA PHE A 41 -3.81 16.34 -23.67
C PHE A 41 -3.76 17.77 -24.21
N ARG A 42 -3.10 18.70 -23.50
CA ARG A 42 -2.90 20.08 -24.00
C ARG A 42 -2.05 20.13 -25.26
N LEU A 43 -0.96 19.36 -25.31
CA LEU A 43 -0.04 19.32 -26.44
C LEU A 43 -0.73 18.79 -27.71
N VAL A 44 -1.59 17.78 -27.57
CA VAL A 44 -2.37 17.21 -28.68
C VAL A 44 -3.59 18.09 -29.04
N GLY A 45 -3.93 19.09 -28.22
CA GLY A 45 -5.06 19.98 -28.44
C GLY A 45 -6.42 19.36 -28.08
N LEU A 46 -6.43 18.33 -27.23
CA LEU A 46 -7.63 17.69 -26.72
C LEU A 46 -8.15 18.40 -25.45
N PRO A 47 -9.47 18.31 -25.16
CA PRO A 47 -10.00 18.78 -23.88
C PRO A 47 -9.36 18.02 -22.73
N LEU A 48 -9.09 18.71 -21.62
CA LEU A 48 -8.41 18.12 -20.47
C LEU A 48 -9.13 16.86 -19.95
N PRO A 49 -8.37 15.88 -19.42
CA PRO A 49 -8.94 14.69 -18.80
C PRO A 49 -9.76 15.04 -17.56
N SER A 50 -10.52 14.06 -17.06
CA SER A 50 -11.44 14.25 -15.93
C SER A 50 -10.79 14.88 -14.71
N ALA A 51 -11.32 16.01 -14.21
CA ALA A 51 -10.83 16.65 -12.98
C ALA A 51 -11.16 15.84 -11.71
N SER A 52 -11.97 14.77 -11.81
CA SER A 52 -12.37 13.92 -10.67
C SER A 52 -11.25 12.93 -10.32
N ARG A 53 -10.17 13.43 -9.73
CA ARG A 53 -9.05 12.64 -9.20
C ARG A 53 -9.39 12.13 -7.78
N PRO A 54 -8.81 11.02 -7.30
CA PRO A 54 -7.82 10.17 -7.96
C PRO A 54 -8.43 9.22 -8.99
N TRP A 55 -7.69 8.95 -10.07
CA TRP A 55 -8.08 7.96 -11.08
C TRP A 55 -7.55 6.58 -10.69
N ASN A 56 -8.22 5.51 -11.14
CA ASN A 56 -7.60 4.19 -11.15
C ASN A 56 -6.76 3.98 -12.42
N THR A 57 -5.87 2.98 -12.41
CA THR A 57 -4.99 2.67 -13.56
C THR A 57 -5.78 2.46 -14.85
N ASN A 58 -6.90 1.74 -14.81
CA ASN A 58 -7.71 1.44 -16.01
C ASN A 58 -8.37 2.69 -16.61
N GLU A 59 -8.82 3.62 -15.77
CA GLU A 59 -9.33 4.92 -16.21
C GLU A 59 -8.22 5.71 -16.90
N ALA A 60 -7.01 5.74 -16.32
CA ALA A 60 -5.87 6.43 -16.91
C ALA A 60 -5.47 5.83 -18.27
N VAL A 61 -5.43 4.50 -18.37
CA VAL A 61 -5.20 3.80 -19.65
C VAL A 61 -6.28 4.15 -20.67
N LYS A 62 -7.56 4.15 -20.27
CA LYS A 62 -8.67 4.52 -21.16
C LYS A 62 -8.61 5.99 -21.61
N MET A 63 -8.09 6.89 -20.78
CA MET A 63 -7.83 8.26 -21.20
C MET A 63 -6.69 8.31 -22.22
N LEU A 64 -5.65 7.52 -22.01
CA LEU A 64 -4.51 7.46 -22.93
C LEU A 64 -4.87 6.90 -24.31
N THR A 65 -5.82 5.97 -24.41
CA THR A 65 -6.31 5.45 -25.70
C THR A 65 -7.09 6.47 -26.52
N MET A 66 -7.52 7.60 -25.93
CA MET A 66 -8.16 8.70 -26.68
C MET A 66 -7.16 9.50 -27.51
N ILE A 67 -5.86 9.38 -27.22
CA ILE A 67 -4.81 10.10 -27.93
C ILE A 67 -4.37 9.27 -29.14
N PRO A 68 -4.36 9.86 -30.35
CA PRO A 68 -3.86 9.20 -31.56
C PRO A 68 -2.42 8.73 -31.40
N THR A 69 -2.12 7.52 -31.88
CA THR A 69 -0.78 6.91 -31.83
C THR A 69 0.22 7.57 -32.80
N ASP A 70 -0.25 8.44 -33.69
CA ASP A 70 0.58 9.21 -34.63
C ASP A 70 0.96 10.60 -34.10
N SER A 71 0.75 10.85 -32.80
CA SER A 71 1.08 12.10 -32.15
C SER A 71 2.59 12.36 -32.15
N PRO A 72 3.05 13.61 -32.40
CA PRO A 72 4.46 13.96 -32.30
C PRO A 72 5.01 13.90 -30.87
N TYR A 73 4.16 13.61 -29.87
CA TYR A 73 4.50 13.55 -28.44
C TYR A 73 4.60 12.10 -27.91
N GLU A 74 4.99 11.16 -28.78
CA GLU A 74 5.09 9.73 -28.46
C GLU A 74 6.02 9.43 -27.27
N GLU A 75 7.08 10.22 -27.08
CA GLU A 75 7.99 10.08 -25.95
C GLU A 75 7.27 10.28 -24.60
N LEU A 76 6.47 11.36 -24.49
CA LEU A 76 5.70 11.65 -23.28
C LEU A 76 4.63 10.59 -23.03
N ARG A 77 3.99 10.10 -24.11
CA ARG A 77 3.05 8.97 -24.05
C ARG A 77 3.73 7.72 -23.50
N THR A 78 4.92 7.38 -23.99
CA THR A 78 5.70 6.20 -23.55
C THR A 78 6.08 6.30 -22.07
N ILE A 79 6.49 7.49 -21.59
CA ILE A 79 6.78 7.72 -20.17
C ILE A 79 5.55 7.41 -19.30
N ILE A 80 4.37 7.86 -19.74
CA ILE A 80 3.13 7.62 -19.00
C ILE A 80 2.76 6.13 -19.02
N GLU A 81 2.92 5.45 -20.17
CA GLU A 81 2.71 4.01 -20.29
C GLU A 81 3.61 3.20 -19.35
N GLU A 82 4.90 3.55 -19.29
CA GLU A 82 5.87 2.90 -18.41
C GLU A 82 5.49 3.08 -16.93
N ARG A 83 5.04 4.27 -16.54
CA ARG A 83 4.57 4.54 -15.17
C ARG A 83 3.28 3.84 -14.82
N LEU A 84 2.35 3.73 -15.78
CA LEU A 84 1.10 2.98 -15.59
C LEU A 84 1.34 1.47 -15.53
N GLY A 85 2.49 1.01 -16.05
CA GLY A 85 2.89 -0.39 -16.08
C GLY A 85 2.35 -1.08 -17.34
N PRO A 86 3.23 -1.73 -18.14
CA PRO A 86 2.85 -2.29 -19.44
C PRO A 86 1.77 -3.36 -19.35
N ASP A 87 1.72 -4.11 -18.25
CA ASP A 87 0.72 -5.15 -18.02
C ASP A 87 -0.70 -4.59 -17.85
N ASN A 88 -0.82 -3.33 -17.38
CA ASN A 88 -2.09 -2.65 -17.19
C ASN A 88 -2.67 -2.06 -18.49
N LEU A 89 -1.91 -2.07 -19.59
CA LEU A 89 -2.35 -1.60 -20.90
C LEU A 89 -3.21 -2.62 -21.65
N THR A 90 -3.31 -3.86 -21.15
CA THR A 90 -4.19 -4.88 -21.72
C THR A 90 -5.62 -4.71 -21.19
N ASP A 91 -6.60 -4.67 -22.10
CA ASP A 91 -8.02 -4.52 -21.78
C ASP A 91 -8.54 -5.79 -21.07
N GLN A 92 -8.29 -5.89 -19.78
CA GLN A 92 -8.71 -7.00 -18.96
C GLN A 92 -10.01 -6.66 -18.25
N SER A 93 -11.04 -7.47 -18.51
CA SER A 93 -12.35 -7.32 -17.86
C SER A 93 -12.32 -7.59 -16.37
N PHE A 94 -11.23 -8.13 -15.82
CA PHE A 94 -11.06 -8.35 -14.39
C PHE A 94 -9.62 -8.10 -13.98
N SER A 95 -9.42 -7.28 -12.94
CA SER A 95 -8.12 -6.95 -12.38
C SER A 95 -8.22 -6.96 -10.85
N TRP A 96 -7.12 -7.31 -10.17
CA TRP A 96 -7.11 -7.36 -8.71
C TRP A 96 -5.71 -7.13 -8.16
N ARG A 97 -5.64 -6.62 -6.92
CA ARG A 97 -4.40 -6.33 -6.20
C ARG A 97 -4.57 -6.77 -4.75
N PHE A 98 -3.54 -7.44 -4.24
CA PHE A 98 -3.36 -7.71 -2.81
C PHE A 98 -2.02 -7.16 -2.38
N THR A 99 -2.01 -6.24 -1.41
CA THR A 99 -0.80 -5.58 -0.92
C THR A 99 -0.71 -5.73 0.59
N PRO A 100 -0.06 -6.80 1.09
CA PRO A 100 0.23 -6.94 2.49
C PRO A 100 1.43 -6.04 2.86
N THR A 101 1.24 -5.16 3.84
CA THR A 101 2.30 -4.30 4.39
C THR A 101 2.52 -4.66 5.85
N ILE A 102 3.79 -4.84 6.24
CA ILE A 102 4.20 -5.06 7.62
C ILE A 102 5.11 -3.90 8.02
N ASN A 103 4.73 -3.17 9.06
CA ASN A 103 5.54 -2.09 9.62
C ASN A 103 6.11 -2.55 10.96
N LEU A 104 7.42 -2.42 11.12
CA LEU A 104 8.11 -2.71 12.37
C LEU A 104 8.55 -1.40 13.01
N GLU A 105 8.28 -1.25 14.30
CA GLU A 105 8.72 -0.12 15.10
C GLU A 105 9.52 -0.65 16.30
N GLY A 106 10.67 -0.02 16.57
CA GLY A 106 11.54 -0.37 17.68
C GLY A 106 12.09 0.90 18.33
N TYR A 107 12.17 0.89 19.65
CA TYR A 107 12.66 2.00 20.46
C TYR A 107 13.85 1.53 21.28
N LEU A 108 14.91 2.34 21.34
CA LEU A 108 16.13 2.04 22.09
C LEU A 108 16.46 3.24 22.97
N HIS A 109 16.73 3.01 24.26
CA HIS A 109 17.30 3.99 25.17
C HIS A 109 18.59 3.49 25.82
N THR A 110 19.41 4.45 26.24
CA THR A 110 20.61 4.21 27.05
C THR A 110 20.46 4.74 28.48
N ASN A 111 19.35 5.42 28.79
CA ASN A 111 19.09 6.00 30.10
C ASN A 111 18.41 4.96 31.02
N PRO A 112 18.95 4.70 32.23
CA PRO A 112 18.37 3.73 33.16
C PRO A 112 17.23 4.29 34.04
N THR A 113 17.04 5.60 34.10
CA THR A 113 16.06 6.25 34.99
C THR A 113 14.81 6.74 34.28
N ASP A 114 14.95 7.29 33.08
CA ASP A 114 13.86 7.87 32.30
C ASP A 114 13.51 6.98 31.09
N PHE A 115 12.28 7.08 30.57
CA PHE A 115 11.75 6.33 29.41
C PHE A 115 11.39 4.85 29.63
N LYS A 116 10.77 4.55 30.79
CA LYS A 116 10.35 3.18 31.14
C LYS A 116 8.93 2.82 30.70
N THR A 117 8.10 3.82 30.40
CA THR A 117 6.70 3.60 30.11
C THR A 117 6.41 3.80 28.63
N TYR A 118 5.37 3.13 28.14
CA TYR A 118 4.91 3.27 26.75
C TYR A 118 4.59 4.72 26.37
N GLN A 119 4.13 5.53 27.33
CA GLN A 119 3.78 6.94 27.11
C GLN A 119 5.02 7.81 26.83
N ASP A 120 6.18 7.42 27.34
CA ASP A 120 7.46 8.13 27.11
C ASP A 120 7.97 7.96 25.67
N TRP A 121 7.49 6.92 24.98
CA TRP A 121 7.85 6.56 23.60
C TRP A 121 6.73 6.87 22.60
N ASN A 122 5.74 7.68 23.00
CA ASN A 122 4.56 7.89 22.21
C ASN A 122 4.82 8.79 21.00
N ARG A 123 5.29 8.22 19.88
CA ARG A 123 5.10 8.81 18.55
C ARG A 123 3.60 9.05 18.35
N SER A 124 3.18 10.26 17.99
CA SER A 124 1.77 10.66 17.84
C SER A 124 0.93 9.56 17.18
N TYR A 125 -0.27 9.29 17.71
CA TYR A 125 -1.18 8.27 17.16
C TYR A 125 -1.39 8.42 15.65
N ASP A 126 -1.56 9.66 15.18
CA ASP A 126 -1.78 9.97 13.77
C ASP A 126 -0.55 9.68 12.88
N ASP A 127 0.67 9.71 13.44
CA ASP A 127 1.92 9.47 12.71
C ASP A 127 2.34 8.00 12.72
N ARG A 128 1.67 7.16 13.52
CA ARG A 128 2.00 5.74 13.66
C ARG A 128 1.40 4.93 12.51
N LYS A 129 2.27 4.21 11.81
CA LYS A 129 1.84 3.27 10.77
C LYS A 129 1.19 2.03 11.40
N PRO A 130 0.15 1.44 10.79
CA PRO A 130 -0.41 0.17 11.26
C PRO A 130 0.65 -0.93 11.23
N MET A 131 0.66 -1.82 12.22
CA MET A 131 1.65 -2.91 12.30
C MET A 131 1.50 -3.86 11.13
N VAL A 132 0.25 -4.19 10.79
CA VAL A 132 -0.11 -4.98 9.62
C VAL A 132 -1.23 -4.27 8.89
N ASP A 133 -1.08 -4.11 7.58
CA ASP A 133 -2.11 -3.61 6.67
C ASP A 133 -2.29 -4.61 5.53
N LEU A 134 -3.50 -5.17 5.43
CA LEU A 134 -3.90 -6.07 4.36
C LEU A 134 -4.83 -5.31 3.43
N ASP A 135 -4.26 -4.79 2.35
CA ASP A 135 -5.02 -4.06 1.34
C ASP A 135 -5.42 -4.98 0.19
N PHE A 136 -6.71 -4.96 -0.15
CA PHE A 136 -7.28 -5.74 -1.25
C PHE A 136 -8.12 -4.83 -2.14
N ALA A 137 -7.86 -4.88 -3.44
CA ALA A 137 -8.66 -4.18 -4.44
C ALA A 137 -8.99 -5.12 -5.60
N PHE A 138 -10.18 -5.01 -6.16
CA PHE A 138 -10.53 -5.63 -7.43
C PHE A 138 -11.39 -4.71 -8.27
N GLN A 139 -11.36 -4.96 -9.57
CA GLN A 139 -12.14 -4.23 -10.54
C GLN A 139 -12.68 -5.21 -11.59
N TYR A 140 -13.94 -5.00 -11.96
CA TYR A 140 -14.59 -5.72 -13.05
C TYR A 140 -15.03 -4.71 -14.13
N GLY A 141 -14.33 -4.77 -15.26
CA GLY A 141 -14.49 -3.86 -16.38
C GLY A 141 -14.35 -2.39 -15.96
N SER A 142 -15.20 -1.54 -16.52
CA SER A 142 -15.26 -0.11 -16.17
C SER A 142 -16.42 0.23 -15.22
N THR A 143 -17.10 -0.78 -14.67
CA THR A 143 -18.36 -0.58 -13.94
C THR A 143 -18.22 -0.75 -12.45
N VAL A 144 -17.45 -1.74 -12.00
CA VAL A 144 -17.35 -2.07 -10.58
C VAL A 144 -15.91 -1.97 -10.13
N TYR A 145 -15.69 -1.11 -9.14
CA TYR A 145 -14.45 -1.02 -8.38
C TYR A 145 -14.77 -1.31 -6.91
N PHE A 146 -13.98 -2.18 -6.29
CA PHE A 146 -14.08 -2.48 -4.87
C PHE A 146 -12.68 -2.46 -4.27
N SER A 147 -12.54 -1.77 -3.15
CA SER A 147 -11.32 -1.77 -2.35
C SER A 147 -11.69 -1.87 -0.88
N THR A 148 -10.92 -2.67 -0.16
CA THR A 148 -11.02 -2.83 1.28
C THR A 148 -9.63 -2.98 1.86
N SER A 149 -9.40 -2.39 3.03
CA SER A 149 -8.20 -2.62 3.81
C SER A 149 -8.59 -3.20 5.17
N ALA A 150 -7.75 -4.08 5.70
CA ALA A 150 -7.87 -4.61 7.05
C ALA A 150 -6.56 -4.35 7.79
N GLN A 151 -6.64 -3.53 8.82
CA GLN A 151 -5.47 -3.04 9.55
C GLN A 151 -5.46 -3.52 10.99
N VAL A 152 -4.28 -3.92 11.46
CA VAL A 152 -3.99 -4.16 12.87
C VAL A 152 -3.05 -3.05 13.33
N ALA A 153 -3.55 -2.17 14.17
CA ALA A 153 -2.84 -1.00 14.70
C ALA A 153 -3.14 -0.82 16.18
N ILE A 154 -2.33 0.00 16.85
CA ILE A 154 -2.57 0.37 18.25
C ILE A 154 -3.56 1.54 18.26
N GLY A 155 -4.66 1.43 19.00
CA GLY A 155 -5.69 2.46 19.09
C GLY A 155 -5.28 3.69 19.92
N ALA A 156 -5.89 4.84 19.62
CA ALA A 156 -5.66 6.10 20.34
C ALA A 156 -6.12 6.03 21.80
N PHE A 157 -7.20 5.28 22.03
CA PHE A 157 -7.80 5.06 23.34
C PHE A 157 -7.59 3.59 23.72
N SER A 158 -6.47 3.32 24.37
CA SER A 158 -6.29 2.11 25.14
C SER A 158 -6.81 2.40 26.55
N GLU A 159 -7.94 1.81 26.93
CA GLU A 159 -8.40 1.88 28.31
C GLU A 159 -7.36 1.12 29.16
N LYS A 160 -6.65 1.85 30.02
CA LYS A 160 -5.69 1.24 30.94
C LYS A 160 -6.47 0.32 31.86
N HIS A 161 -6.44 -0.99 31.61
CA HIS A 161 -6.55 -1.95 32.69
C HIS A 161 -5.21 -1.93 33.42
N ASP A 162 -5.01 -0.87 34.22
CA ASP A 162 -3.90 -0.77 35.17
C ASP A 162 -4.25 -1.71 36.32
N SER A 163 -4.02 -3.02 36.12
CA SER A 163 -3.91 -3.91 37.27
C SER A 163 -2.72 -3.41 38.07
N SER A 164 -2.94 -3.07 39.33
CA SER A 164 -1.91 -2.67 40.31
C SER A 164 -0.80 -3.72 40.53
N ASP A 165 -0.85 -4.82 39.80
CA ASP A 165 0.18 -5.84 39.72
C ASP A 165 1.17 -5.42 38.64
N GLU A 166 2.29 -4.88 39.10
CA GLU A 166 3.53 -4.60 38.39
C GLU A 166 3.80 -5.67 37.31
N TYR A 167 3.45 -5.37 36.04
CA TYR A 167 3.72 -6.28 34.93
C TYR A 167 5.23 -6.33 34.71
N PRO A 168 5.93 -7.45 34.99
CA PRO A 168 7.38 -7.48 35.08
C PRO A 168 8.06 -7.66 33.71
N GLY A 169 7.33 -7.42 32.61
CA GLY A 169 7.82 -7.65 31.26
C GLY A 169 7.66 -6.41 30.38
N PRO A 170 8.54 -6.22 29.38
CA PRO A 170 8.41 -5.11 28.44
C PRO A 170 7.07 -5.19 27.70
N ILE A 171 6.38 -4.05 27.63
CA ILE A 171 5.13 -3.91 26.87
C ILE A 171 5.51 -3.58 25.42
N GLY A 172 5.43 -4.59 24.55
CA GLY A 172 5.85 -4.50 23.14
C GLY A 172 7.26 -5.06 22.90
N ALA A 173 7.80 -4.88 21.69
CA ALA A 173 9.19 -5.23 21.36
C ALA A 173 10.17 -4.13 21.87
N LEU A 174 10.03 -3.75 23.13
CA LEU A 174 10.99 -2.89 23.82
C LEU A 174 12.05 -3.82 24.41
N PHE A 175 13.25 -3.78 23.84
CA PHE A 175 14.36 -4.60 24.30
C PHE A 175 15.25 -3.75 25.20
N ASP A 176 15.34 -4.12 26.48
CA ASP A 176 16.41 -3.59 27.34
C ASP A 176 17.73 -4.22 26.88
N LYS A 177 18.77 -3.40 26.76
CA LYS A 177 20.12 -3.84 26.33
C LYS A 177 20.68 -4.96 27.22
N ASP A 178 20.22 -5.03 28.47
CA ASP A 178 20.67 -6.02 29.45
C ASP A 178 19.83 -7.32 29.44
N GLU A 179 18.73 -7.38 28.66
CA GLU A 179 17.88 -8.58 28.45
C GLU A 179 18.10 -9.26 27.09
N VAL A 180 18.80 -8.63 26.14
CA VAL A 180 19.11 -9.22 24.84
C VAL A 180 20.31 -10.18 24.99
N ILE A 181 20.02 -11.47 25.14
CA ILE A 181 21.02 -12.53 24.95
C ILE A 181 21.15 -12.77 23.44
N LEU A 182 22.31 -12.41 22.88
CA LEU A 182 22.74 -12.78 21.52
C LEU A 182 22.98 -14.29 21.40
#